data_AF-X1J0D6-F1
#
_entry.id   AF-X1J0D6-F1
#
_cell.length_a   1.000
_cell.length_b   1.000
_cell.length_c   1.000
_cell.angle_alpha   90.00
_cell.angle_beta   90.00
_cell.angle_gamma   90.00
#
_symmetry.space_group_name_H-M   'P 1'
#
loop_
_entity.id
_entity.type
_entity.pdbx_description
1 polymer ?
#
loop_
_entity_poly.entity_id
_entity_poly.type
_entity_poly.pdbx_seq_one_letter_code
_entity_poly.pdbx_strand_id
1 'polypeptide(L)'
;TANVDVCEDFITLKDGVYLGNVEINGNENKVFPAIINIGDKPTFKESKKWIETFIINFRDNMYKRKIRINFLERLRNEIAFESKDKLISQMKMDLECAKKYFKIKS
;
A
#
# COMPACT_ATOMS: atom_id res chain seq x y z
N THR A 1 -1.96 2.20 8.48
CA THR A 1 -1.14 2.14 7.27
C THR A 1 0.33 2.26 7.65
N ALA A 2 1.24 1.73 6.84
CA ALA A 2 2.68 1.93 6.96
C ALA A 2 3.15 2.82 5.81
N ASN A 3 4.12 3.67 6.09
CA ASN A 3 4.56 4.74 5.21
C ASN A 3 6.07 4.59 5.00
N VAL A 4 6.52 4.51 3.74
CA VAL A 4 7.93 4.31 3.39
C VAL A 4 8.38 5.45 2.50
N ASP A 5 9.39 6.19 2.97
CA ASP A 5 10.10 7.18 2.18
C ASP A 5 10.96 6.49 1.13
N VAL A 6 10.86 6.97 -0.11
CA VAL A 6 11.70 6.53 -1.22
C VAL A 6 12.78 7.59 -1.45
N CYS A 7 14.05 7.20 -1.32
CA CYS A 7 15.18 8.07 -1.68
C CYS A 7 15.27 8.22 -3.21
N GLU A 8 15.79 9.34 -3.70
CA GLU A 8 15.88 9.66 -5.14
C GLU A 8 16.68 8.63 -5.96
N ASP A 9 17.56 7.86 -5.31
CA ASP A 9 18.37 6.80 -5.94
C ASP A 9 17.62 5.46 -6.11
N PHE A 10 16.35 5.36 -5.69
CA PHE A 10 15.58 4.13 -5.81
C PHE A 10 14.71 4.10 -7.06
N ILE A 11 14.89 3.07 -7.89
CA ILE A 11 13.96 2.71 -8.96
C ILE A 11 12.67 2.16 -8.32
N THR A 12 11.53 2.74 -8.67
CA THR A 12 10.21 2.29 -8.21
C THR A 12 9.40 1.69 -9.36
N LEU A 13 8.36 0.93 -9.02
CA LEU A 13 7.30 0.61 -9.99
C LEU A 13 6.54 1.88 -10.40
N LYS A 14 5.80 1.80 -11.51
CA LYS A 14 4.93 2.89 -11.98
C LYS A 14 3.91 3.26 -10.91
N ASP A 15 3.50 4.52 -10.86
CA ASP A 15 2.51 4.98 -9.89
C ASP A 15 1.17 4.23 -10.06
N GLY A 16 0.49 4.00 -8.94
CA GLY A 16 -0.75 3.26 -8.87
C GLY A 16 -0.87 2.39 -7.63
N VAL A 17 -1.95 1.60 -7.63
CA VAL A 17 -2.31 0.72 -6.52
C VAL A 17 -1.98 -0.72 -6.88
N TYR A 18 -1.38 -1.43 -5.93
CA TYR A 18 -0.88 -2.78 -6.05
C TYR A 18 -1.41 -3.66 -4.92
N LEU A 19 -1.59 -4.93 -5.23
CA LEU A 19 -1.65 -6.00 -4.23
C LEU A 19 -0.23 -6.44 -3.90
N GLY A 20 0.01 -6.71 -2.63
CA GLY A 20 1.29 -7.22 -2.18
C GLY A 20 1.23 -7.82 -0.79
N ASN A 21 2.40 -8.20 -0.30
CA ASN A 21 2.59 -8.73 1.03
C ASN A 21 3.58 -7.87 1.82
N VAL A 22 3.40 -7.82 3.14
CA VAL A 22 4.31 -7.17 4.07
C VAL A 22 4.88 -8.19 5.05
N GLU A 23 6.21 -8.25 5.13
CA GLU A 23 6.93 -8.96 6.18
C GLU A 23 7.43 -7.96 7.22
N ILE A 24 7.24 -8.28 8.50
CA ILE A 24 7.62 -7.40 9.60
C ILE A 24 8.90 -7.92 10.27
N ASN A 25 9.88 -7.03 10.44
CA ASN A 25 11.21 -7.31 10.97
C ASN A 25 11.97 -8.39 10.17
N GLY A 26 11.66 -8.55 8.87
CA GLY A 26 12.25 -9.60 8.02
C GLY A 26 11.89 -11.02 8.45
N ASN A 27 10.83 -11.20 9.25
CA ASN A 27 10.35 -12.51 9.65
C ASN A 27 9.35 -13.04 8.63
N GLU A 28 9.78 -14.00 7.81
CA GLU A 28 8.96 -14.65 6.77
C GLU A 28 7.77 -15.44 7.35
N ASN A 29 7.77 -15.75 8.65
CA ASN A 29 6.60 -16.37 9.31
C ASN A 29 5.51 -15.34 9.65
N LYS A 30 5.74 -14.05 9.43
CA LYS A 30 4.79 -12.95 9.67
C LYS A 30 4.56 -12.14 8.41
N VAL A 31 3.97 -12.81 7.41
CA VAL A 31 3.57 -12.24 6.12
C VAL A 31 2.10 -11.83 6.19
N PHE A 32 1.82 -10.57 5.87
CA PHE A 32 0.47 -10.03 5.86
C PHE A 32 0.09 -9.53 4.46
N PRO A 33 -1.12 -9.85 3.96
CA PRO A 33 -1.61 -9.29 2.71
C PRO A 33 -1.82 -7.79 2.85
N ALA A 34 -1.57 -7.05 1.77
CA ALA A 34 -1.60 -5.60 1.77
C ALA A 34 -2.05 -5.01 0.44
N ILE A 35 -2.59 -3.79 0.53
CA ILE A 35 -2.83 -2.89 -0.59
C ILE A 35 -1.80 -1.78 -0.50
N ILE A 36 -1.08 -1.53 -1.58
CA ILE A 36 0.07 -0.63 -1.61
C ILE A 36 -0.19 0.46 -2.66
N ASN A 37 -0.17 1.71 -2.26
CA ASN A 37 -0.18 2.85 -3.17
C ASN A 37 1.24 3.36 -3.39
N ILE A 38 1.61 3.57 -4.65
CA ILE A 38 2.81 4.31 -5.05
C ILE A 38 2.34 5.57 -5.76
N GLY A 39 2.77 6.73 -5.28
CA GLY A 39 2.43 8.00 -5.89
C GLY A 39 3.21 9.17 -5.32
N ASP A 40 2.84 10.36 -5.75
CA ASP A 40 3.44 11.61 -5.26
C ASP A 40 2.72 12.09 -4.01
N LYS A 41 3.47 12.69 -3.08
CA LYS A 41 2.90 13.32 -1.88
C LYS A 41 2.66 14.81 -2.15
N PRO A 42 1.45 15.26 -2.50
CA PRO A 42 1.21 16.65 -2.92
C PRO A 42 1.39 17.68 -1.79
N THR A 43 1.44 17.24 -0.54
CA THR A 43 1.50 18.11 0.64
C THR A 43 2.91 18.61 1.00
N PHE A 44 3.96 18.09 0.36
CA PHE A 44 5.33 18.55 0.57
C PHE A 44 5.84 19.23 -0.70
N LYS A 45 6.52 20.37 -0.56
CA LYS A 45 7.06 21.19 -1.67
C LYS A 45 8.13 20.47 -2.52
N GLU A 46 8.51 19.27 -2.13
CA GLU A 46 9.43 18.39 -2.85
C GLU A 46 8.62 17.21 -3.38
N SER A 47 8.61 17.00 -4.70
CA SER A 47 7.97 15.87 -5.39
C SER A 47 8.69 14.56 -5.06
N LYS A 48 8.51 14.09 -3.83
CA LYS A 48 9.06 12.81 -3.38
C LYS A 48 8.02 11.72 -3.56
N LYS A 49 8.43 10.67 -4.26
CA LYS A 49 7.67 9.43 -4.36
C LYS A 49 7.46 8.86 -2.97
N TRP A 50 6.27 8.33 -2.75
CA TRP A 50 5.86 7.77 -1.47
C TRP A 50 5.17 6.44 -1.68
N ILE A 51 5.45 5.50 -0.76
CA ILE A 51 4.76 4.21 -0.72
C ILE A 51 3.92 4.16 0.55
N GLU A 52 2.60 4.13 0.38
CA GLU A 52 1.65 3.91 1.47
C GLU A 52 1.10 2.50 1.40
N THR A 53 1.15 1.79 2.53
CA THR A 53 0.73 0.38 2.61
C THR A 53 -0.38 0.20 3.63
N PHE A 54 -1.53 -0.29 3.19
CA PHE A 54 -2.61 -0.77 4.03
C PHE A 54 -2.45 -2.27 4.26
N ILE A 55 -1.99 -2.64 5.45
CA ILE A 55 -1.81 -4.04 5.85
C ILE A 55 -3.15 -4.60 6.35
N ILE A 56 -3.67 -5.61 5.68
CA ILE A 56 -4.99 -6.19 5.96
C ILE A 56 -4.90 -7.06 7.21
N ASN A 57 -5.92 -6.96 8.08
CA ASN A 57 -6.04 -7.69 9.35
C ASN A 57 -4.90 -7.46 10.36
N PHE A 58 -4.09 -6.41 10.16
CA PHE A 58 -3.04 -6.04 11.09
C PHE A 58 -3.53 -4.95 12.06
N ARG A 59 -3.43 -5.22 13.37
CA ARG A 59 -3.93 -4.34 14.45
C ARG A 59 -2.83 -3.79 15.36
N ASP A 60 -1.58 -4.14 15.09
CA ASP A 60 -0.43 -3.76 15.90
C ASP A 60 0.12 -2.38 15.50
N ASN A 61 1.00 -1.82 16.33
CA ASN A 61 1.70 -0.58 15.99
C ASN A 61 2.91 -0.86 15.07
N MET A 62 2.98 -0.15 13.93
CA MET A 62 4.08 -0.24 12.95
C MET A 62 5.24 0.73 13.23
N TYR A 63 5.12 1.59 14.24
CA TYR A 63 6.14 2.62 14.50
C TYR A 63 7.51 2.00 14.79
N LYS A 64 8.55 2.45 14.06
CA LYS A 64 9.94 1.98 14.12
C LYS A 64 10.18 0.51 13.74
N ARG A 65 9.21 -0.20 13.15
CA ARG A 65 9.42 -1.57 12.66
C ARG A 65 9.99 -1.53 11.24
N LYS A 66 11.02 -2.34 10.97
CA LYS A 66 11.50 -2.56 9.59
C LYS A 66 10.50 -3.45 8.88
N ILE A 67 10.17 -3.12 7.64
CA ILE A 67 9.30 -3.95 6.81
C ILE A 67 9.95 -4.27 5.47
N ARG A 68 9.56 -5.40 4.90
CA ARG A 68 9.77 -5.74 3.49
C ARG A 68 8.41 -5.74 2.81
N ILE A 69 8.31 -5.05 1.67
CA ILE A 69 7.10 -5.00 0.86
C ILE A 69 7.38 -5.80 -0.41
N ASN A 70 6.57 -6.82 -0.65
CA ASN A 70 6.62 -7.63 -1.87
C ASN A 70 5.43 -7.26 -2.75
N PHE A 71 5.68 -6.65 -3.91
CA PHE A 71 4.66 -6.33 -4.90
C PHE A 71 4.29 -7.59 -5.70
N LEU A 72 2.99 -7.86 -5.86
CA LEU A 72 2.50 -9.08 -6.53
C LEU A 72 1.72 -8.77 -7.80
N GLU A 73 0.75 -7.86 -7.73
CA GLU A 73 -0.11 -7.55 -8.86
C GLU A 73 -0.50 -6.07 -8.86
N ARG A 74 -0.58 -5.48 -10.04
CA ARG A 74 -1.06 -4.10 -10.20
C ARG A 74 -2.58 -4.10 -10.31
N LEU A 75 -3.26 -3.39 -9.41
CA LEU A 75 -4.72 -3.23 -9.44
C LEU A 75 -5.16 -2.14 -10.42
N ARG A 76 -4.57 -0.95 -10.31
CA ARG A 76 -5.02 0.23 -11.08
C ARG A 76 -3.98 1.36 -11.09
N ASN A 77 -4.19 2.33 -11.97
CA ASN A 77 -3.52 3.64 -11.88
C ASN A 77 -4.01 4.42 -10.64
N GLU A 78 -3.29 5.49 -10.28
CA GLU A 78 -3.80 6.50 -9.36
C GLU A 78 -5.02 7.21 -9.94
N ILE A 79 -5.94 7.62 -9.05
CA ILE A 79 -7.19 8.28 -9.41
C ILE A 79 -7.29 9.52 -8.52
N ALA A 80 -7.47 10.68 -9.13
CA ALA A 80 -7.87 11.88 -8.41
C ALA A 80 -9.36 11.78 -8.06
N PHE A 81 -9.71 11.98 -6.78
CA PHE A 81 -11.09 11.91 -6.32
C PHE A 81 -11.65 13.30 -6.07
N GLU A 82 -12.81 13.58 -6.65
CA GLU A 82 -13.54 14.84 -6.46
C GLU A 82 -14.22 14.95 -5.08
N SER A 83 -14.35 13.84 -4.35
CA SER A 83 -14.92 13.82 -3.01
C SER A 83 -14.39 12.67 -2.15
N LYS A 84 -14.49 12.84 -0.83
CA LYS A 84 -14.13 11.82 0.16
C LYS A 84 -14.95 10.53 0.00
N ASP A 85 -16.22 10.63 -0.36
CA ASP A 85 -17.08 9.46 -0.53
C ASP A 85 -16.67 8.61 -1.73
N LYS A 86 -16.26 9.26 -2.84
CA LYS A 86 -15.70 8.56 -4.01
C LYS A 86 -14.41 7.83 -3.64
N LEU A 87 -13.51 8.48 -2.90
CA LEU A 87 -12.28 7.86 -2.38
C LEU A 87 -12.60 6.63 -1.52
N ILE A 88 -13.48 6.76 -0.53
CA ILE A 88 -13.86 5.65 0.36
C ILE A 88 -14.48 4.49 -0.44
N SER A 89 -15.31 4.80 -1.43
CA SER A 89 -15.94 3.79 -2.28
C SER A 89 -14.91 3.01 -3.08
N GLN A 90 -13.92 3.69 -3.66
CA GLN A 90 -12.83 3.02 -4.36
C GLN A 90 -11.96 2.19 -3.40
N MET A 91 -11.64 2.70 -2.22
CA MET A 91 -10.88 1.94 -1.21
C MET A 91 -11.59 0.65 -0.80
N LYS A 92 -12.92 0.67 -0.71
CA LYS A 92 -13.72 -0.55 -0.46
C LYS A 92 -13.61 -1.54 -1.61
N MET A 93 -13.67 -1.07 -2.86
CA MET A 93 -13.50 -1.93 -4.04
C MET A 93 -12.09 -2.56 -4.06
N ASP A 94 -11.06 -1.76 -3.80
CA ASP A 94 -9.67 -2.22 -3.74
C ASP A 94 -9.51 -3.30 -2.65
N LEU A 95 -10.19 -3.14 -1.49
CA LEU A 95 -10.23 -4.13 -0.41
C LEU A 95 -10.93 -5.43 -0.81
N GLU A 96 -12.06 -5.37 -1.50
CA GLU A 96 -12.75 -6.55 -1.98
C GLU A 96 -11.93 -7.32 -3.04
N CYS A 97 -11.24 -6.60 -3.94
CA CYS A 97 -10.26 -7.20 -4.85
C CYS A 97 -9.15 -7.93 -4.11
N ALA A 98 -8.57 -7.29 -3.08
CA ALA A 98 -7.53 -7.90 -2.25
C ALA A 98 -8.03 -9.15 -1.52
N LYS A 99 -9.22 -9.08 -0.90
CA LYS A 99 -9.83 -10.24 -0.23
C LYS A 99 -10.02 -11.41 -1.19
N LYS A 100 -10.50 -11.14 -2.40
CA LYS A 100 -10.67 -12.17 -3.45
C LYS A 100 -9.34 -12.79 -3.86
N TYR A 101 -8.32 -11.96 -4.12
CA TYR A 101 -6.99 -12.41 -4.54
C TYR A 101 -6.32 -13.29 -3.47
N PHE A 102 -6.31 -12.82 -2.22
CA PHE A 102 -5.70 -13.52 -1.09
C PHE A 102 -6.59 -14.58 -0.43
N LYS A 103 -7.81 -14.80 -0.96
CA LYS A 103 -8.81 -15.73 -0.41
C LYS A 103 -9.10 -15.49 1.08
N ILE A 104 -9.17 -14.22 1.48
CA ILE A 104 -9.47 -13.80 2.86
C ILE A 104 -10.96 -14.00 3.10
N LYS A 105 -11.31 -14.73 4.16
CA LYS A 105 -12.72 -14.91 4.56
C LYS A 105 -13.27 -13.60 5.14
N SER A 106 -14.48 -13.24 4.71
CA SER A 106 -15.27 -12.12 5.26
C SER A 106 -15.69 -12.37 6.70
#